data_AF-A0A419GYE2-F1
#
_entry.id   AF-A0A419GYE2-F1
#
_cell.length_a   1.000
_cell.length_b   1.000
_cell.length_c   1.000
_cell.angle_alpha   90.00
_cell.angle_beta   90.00
_cell.angle_gamma   90.00
#
_symmetry.space_group_name_H-M   'P 1'
#
loop_
_entity.id
_entity.type
_entity.pdbx_description
1 polymer ?
#
loop_
_entity_poly.entity_id
_entity_poly.type
_entity_poly.pdbx_seq_one_letter_code
_entity_poly.pdbx_strand_id
1 'polypeptide(L)'
;MDWNNDGKNDLLVGNGIGEVTIFLNTNNNTNPVLDNGSFIQVNGINLDIGNRAAPVVDDWNGDGKKDLIIGGFNGRINIYLNEGTDSSPVFNSSAKLQVGGAEYIVGVNSSRAAPRIYDWNQDGKKDLLVGDYYGYVYYLQNVGTNNAPVFNTSEKLLLLDSTPLRYLDSEYGNTPRSRLDVTDWNDDGYADLIVGGGNGKLMVFTAAPEPASLILFIIGSGILGLSKLRKKFMLTDN
;
A
#
# COMPACT_ATOMS: atom_id res chain seq x y z
N MET A 1 12.82 7.94 -0.26
CA MET A 1 12.29 8.19 -1.63
C MET A 1 12.88 9.53 -2.07
N ASP A 2 13.26 9.73 -3.33
CA ASP A 2 13.85 11.02 -3.78
C ASP A 2 12.74 12.03 -4.11
N TRP A 3 12.40 12.93 -3.18
CA TRP A 3 11.19 13.78 -3.27
C TRP A 3 11.34 14.82 -4.36
N ASN A 4 12.47 15.51 -4.37
CA ASN A 4 12.73 16.66 -5.23
C ASN A 4 13.56 16.32 -6.49
N ASN A 5 13.85 15.05 -6.76
CA ASN A 5 14.68 14.56 -7.86
C ASN A 5 16.13 15.05 -7.82
N ASP A 6 16.70 15.21 -6.62
CA ASP A 6 18.10 15.61 -6.44
C ASP A 6 19.08 14.42 -6.35
N GLY A 7 18.57 13.19 -6.50
CA GLY A 7 19.33 11.94 -6.40
C GLY A 7 19.51 11.43 -4.97
N LYS A 8 18.93 12.09 -3.96
CA LYS A 8 19.04 11.72 -2.55
C LYS A 8 17.68 11.25 -2.03
N ASN A 9 17.71 10.19 -1.24
CA ASN A 9 16.54 9.65 -0.59
C ASN A 9 16.17 10.52 0.60
N ASP A 10 14.97 11.09 0.52
CA ASP A 10 14.28 11.86 1.53
C ASP A 10 13.32 11.01 2.36
N LEU A 11 12.78 11.61 3.42
CA LEU A 11 11.87 10.98 4.37
C LEU A 11 10.53 11.73 4.47
N LEU A 12 9.45 11.06 4.09
CA LEU A 12 8.08 11.54 4.25
C LEU A 12 7.43 10.89 5.48
N VAL A 13 6.88 11.68 6.39
CA VAL A 13 6.32 11.21 7.66
C VAL A 13 4.90 11.74 7.86
N GLY A 14 3.94 10.83 8.01
CA GLY A 14 2.60 11.17 8.50
C GLY A 14 2.52 11.14 10.03
N ASN A 15 1.79 12.07 10.63
CA ASN A 15 1.71 12.21 12.09
C ASN A 15 0.34 11.79 12.67
N GLY A 16 0.24 11.87 14.00
CA GLY A 16 -0.95 11.48 14.75
C GLY A 16 -2.19 12.33 14.49
N ILE A 17 -2.00 13.60 14.13
CA ILE A 17 -3.03 14.62 13.92
C ILE A 17 -3.33 14.85 12.44
N GLY A 18 -2.92 13.94 11.55
CA GLY A 18 -3.33 13.96 10.15
C GLY A 18 -2.44 14.78 9.21
N GLU A 19 -1.37 15.41 9.70
CA GLU A 19 -0.45 16.16 8.86
C GLU A 19 0.68 15.27 8.32
N VAL A 20 1.34 15.77 7.26
CA VAL A 20 2.50 15.14 6.63
C VAL A 20 3.67 16.11 6.60
N THR A 21 4.84 15.64 7.03
CA THR A 21 6.11 16.38 7.03
C THR A 21 7.09 15.69 6.08
N ILE A 22 7.74 16.47 5.22
CA ILE A 22 8.87 16.02 4.40
C ILE A 22 10.16 16.50 5.04
N PHE A 23 11.14 15.61 5.17
CA PHE A 23 12.51 15.92 5.59
C PHE A 23 13.45 15.64 4.42
N LEU A 24 14.15 16.68 3.95
CA LEU A 24 15.05 16.56 2.82
C LEU A 24 16.42 16.08 3.27
N ASN A 25 17.00 15.12 2.54
CA ASN A 25 18.35 14.66 2.76
C ASN A 25 19.34 15.64 2.14
N THR A 26 20.03 16.38 2.99
CA THR A 26 20.99 17.40 2.58
C THR A 26 22.36 16.83 2.19
N ASN A 27 22.63 15.55 2.49
CA ASN A 27 23.92 14.90 2.23
C ASN A 27 23.86 13.85 1.09
N ASN A 28 23.90 12.55 1.41
CA ASN A 28 23.87 11.47 0.42
C ASN A 28 23.18 10.20 0.96
N ASN A 29 22.93 9.21 0.10
CA ASN A 29 22.19 8.00 0.46
C ASN A 29 22.92 7.03 1.40
N THR A 30 24.25 7.10 1.46
CA THR A 30 25.06 6.24 2.36
C THR A 30 25.25 6.85 3.75
N ASN A 31 25.10 8.17 3.89
CA ASN A 31 25.19 8.90 5.15
C ASN A 31 24.18 10.05 5.18
N PRO A 32 22.88 9.76 5.33
CA PRO A 32 21.82 10.77 5.21
C PRO A 32 21.90 11.80 6.35
N VAL A 33 21.67 13.07 6.01
CA VAL A 33 21.50 14.16 6.98
C VAL A 33 20.20 14.88 6.64
N LEU A 34 19.18 14.67 7.46
CA LEU A 34 17.86 15.26 7.26
C LEU A 34 17.84 16.72 7.75
N ASP A 35 17.15 17.59 7.03
CA ASP A 35 16.88 18.96 7.47
C ASP A 35 15.85 19.01 8.62
N ASN A 36 15.39 20.21 8.99
CA ASN A 36 14.41 20.38 10.06
C ASN A 36 12.99 19.91 9.71
N GLY A 37 12.77 19.49 8.47
CA GLY A 37 11.46 19.13 7.93
C GLY A 37 10.59 20.34 7.63
N SER A 38 9.65 20.14 6.70
CA SER A 38 8.61 21.10 6.34
C SER A 38 7.28 20.38 6.18
N PHE A 39 6.18 21.02 6.57
CA PHE A 39 4.86 20.46 6.34
C PHE A 39 4.52 20.51 4.85
N ILE A 40 3.96 19.42 4.34
CA ILE A 40 3.30 19.43 3.04
C ILE A 40 2.10 20.38 3.15
N GLN A 41 1.94 21.23 2.14
CA GLN A 41 0.85 22.21 2.10
C GLN A 41 -0.17 21.88 1.02
N VAL A 42 -1.43 22.19 1.30
CA VAL A 42 -2.54 22.20 0.35
C VAL A 42 -3.13 23.60 0.36
N ASN A 43 -3.16 24.31 -0.77
CA ASN A 43 -3.60 25.70 -0.85
C ASN A 43 -2.94 26.65 0.18
N GLY A 44 -1.66 26.46 0.48
CA GLY A 44 -0.89 27.32 1.39
C GLY A 44 -1.16 27.10 2.89
N ILE A 45 -1.93 26.08 3.27
CA ILE A 45 -2.08 25.63 4.66
C ILE A 45 -1.50 24.21 4.81
N ASN A 46 -1.12 23.83 6.02
CA ASN A 46 -0.67 22.47 6.28
C ASN A 46 -1.73 21.46 5.83
N LEU A 47 -1.31 20.45 5.07
CA LEU A 47 -2.14 19.32 4.72
C LEU A 47 -2.62 18.65 6.01
N ASP A 48 -3.93 18.45 6.12
CA ASP A 48 -4.53 17.73 7.24
C ASP A 48 -5.65 16.80 6.72
N ILE A 49 -5.48 15.49 6.90
CA ILE A 49 -6.47 14.46 6.58
C ILE A 49 -7.31 14.02 7.80
N GLY A 50 -7.15 14.70 8.93
CA GLY A 50 -7.81 14.48 10.21
C GLY A 50 -6.93 13.80 11.24
N ASN A 51 -6.80 12.48 11.19
CA ASN A 51 -6.04 11.73 12.21
C ASN A 51 -5.22 10.62 11.56
N ARG A 52 -4.02 10.37 12.10
CA ARG A 52 -3.14 9.24 11.74
C ARG A 52 -2.85 9.16 10.24
N ALA A 53 -2.15 10.16 9.69
CA ALA A 53 -1.70 10.11 8.30
C ALA A 53 -0.76 8.93 8.06
N ALA A 54 -1.01 8.21 6.98
CA ALA A 54 -0.16 7.15 6.45
C ALA A 54 0.08 7.43 4.95
N PRO A 55 1.08 8.28 4.63
CA PRO A 55 1.34 8.69 3.26
C PRO A 55 2.17 7.64 2.50
N VAL A 56 1.87 7.49 1.21
CA VAL A 56 2.73 6.90 0.19
C VAL A 56 2.79 7.83 -1.02
N VAL A 57 3.86 7.67 -1.82
CA VAL A 57 4.15 8.51 -2.98
C VAL A 57 4.19 7.64 -4.22
N ASP A 58 3.53 8.08 -5.29
CA ASP A 58 3.48 7.41 -6.59
C ASP A 58 3.10 8.44 -7.67
N ASP A 59 3.40 8.17 -8.93
CA ASP A 59 2.86 8.93 -10.07
C ASP A 59 1.44 8.42 -10.37
N TRP A 60 0.46 8.89 -9.59
CA TRP A 60 -0.88 8.29 -9.53
C TRP A 60 -1.62 8.41 -10.86
N ASN A 61 -1.50 9.55 -11.51
CA ASN A 61 -2.15 9.85 -12.80
C ASN A 61 -1.26 9.58 -14.03
N GLY A 62 0.00 9.17 -13.82
CA GLY A 62 0.93 8.86 -14.91
C GLY A 62 1.42 10.08 -15.69
N ASP A 63 1.45 11.26 -15.05
CA ASP A 63 1.94 12.51 -15.65
C ASP A 63 3.44 12.77 -15.41
N GLY A 64 4.12 11.84 -14.73
CA GLY A 64 5.54 11.90 -14.42
C GLY A 64 5.88 12.69 -13.17
N LYS A 65 4.89 13.06 -12.35
CA LYS A 65 5.08 13.80 -11.10
C LYS A 65 4.70 12.95 -9.91
N LYS A 66 5.25 13.28 -8.74
CA LYS A 66 4.97 12.58 -7.50
C LYS A 66 3.69 13.07 -6.85
N ASP A 67 2.68 12.21 -6.81
CA ASP A 67 1.41 12.40 -6.13
C ASP A 67 1.44 11.82 -4.71
N LEU A 68 0.51 12.26 -3.87
CA LEU A 68 0.36 11.76 -2.50
C LEU A 68 -0.90 10.93 -2.34
N ILE A 69 -0.73 9.71 -1.83
CA ILE A 69 -1.82 8.80 -1.47
C ILE A 69 -1.77 8.60 0.04
N ILE A 70 -2.76 9.09 0.76
CA ILE A 70 -2.71 9.22 2.23
C ILE A 70 -3.90 8.49 2.85
N GLY A 71 -3.59 7.40 3.54
CA GLY A 71 -4.54 6.72 4.42
C GLY A 71 -4.75 7.49 5.72
N GLY A 72 -5.98 7.48 6.24
CA GLY A 72 -6.36 8.14 7.48
C GLY A 72 -7.05 7.24 8.49
N PHE A 73 -7.20 7.73 9.72
CA PHE A 73 -7.84 7.01 10.82
C PHE A 73 -9.28 6.58 10.50
N ASN A 74 -9.99 7.37 9.71
CA ASN A 74 -11.36 7.11 9.28
C ASN A 74 -11.46 6.01 8.20
N GLY A 75 -10.39 5.26 7.94
CA GLY A 75 -10.34 4.19 6.96
C GLY A 75 -10.34 4.64 5.50
N ARG A 76 -10.38 5.95 5.23
CA ARG A 76 -10.35 6.50 3.88
C ARG A 76 -8.93 6.65 3.37
N ILE A 77 -8.82 6.68 2.04
CA ILE A 77 -7.59 7.02 1.32
C ILE A 77 -7.86 8.30 0.51
N ASN A 78 -7.03 9.31 0.75
CA ASN A 78 -7.06 10.60 0.06
C ASN A 78 -5.96 10.61 -1.00
N ILE A 79 -6.27 11.09 -2.20
CA ILE A 79 -5.33 11.20 -3.31
C ILE A 79 -5.18 12.69 -3.63
N TYR A 80 -3.95 13.20 -3.56
CA TYR A 80 -3.60 14.57 -3.92
C TYR A 80 -2.67 14.50 -5.13
N LEU A 81 -3.12 15.06 -6.25
CA LEU A 81 -2.31 15.14 -7.47
C LEU A 81 -1.38 16.36 -7.39
N ASN A 82 -0.14 16.19 -7.80
CA ASN A 82 0.83 17.26 -7.89
C ASN A 82 0.64 18.03 -9.20
N GLU A 83 0.01 19.19 -9.12
CA GLU A 83 -0.22 20.05 -10.28
C GLU A 83 1.02 20.89 -10.65
N GLY A 84 2.04 20.92 -9.77
CA GLY A 84 3.29 21.65 -9.94
C GLY A 84 4.40 20.80 -10.57
N THR A 85 5.56 20.77 -9.91
CA THR A 85 6.70 19.89 -10.24
C THR A 85 7.16 19.15 -9.00
N ASP A 86 8.03 18.14 -9.14
CA ASP A 86 8.60 17.44 -7.99
C ASP A 86 9.47 18.35 -7.10
N SER A 87 10.20 19.29 -7.70
CA SER A 87 11.02 20.26 -6.98
C SER A 87 10.20 21.39 -6.33
N SER A 88 8.95 21.58 -6.75
CA SER A 88 8.05 22.63 -6.27
C SER A 88 6.60 22.14 -6.39
N PRO A 89 6.20 21.19 -5.53
CA PRO A 89 4.91 20.53 -5.64
C PRO A 89 3.77 21.48 -5.29
N VAL A 90 2.65 21.33 -6.00
CA VAL A 90 1.43 22.11 -5.78
C VAL A 90 0.26 21.16 -5.62
N PHE A 91 -0.32 21.12 -4.43
CA PHE A 91 -1.52 20.35 -4.13
C PHE A 91 -2.68 21.30 -3.87
N ASN A 92 -3.73 21.23 -4.69
CA ASN A 92 -4.89 22.13 -4.60
C ASN A 92 -6.13 21.45 -3.99
N SER A 93 -6.30 20.14 -4.21
CA SER A 93 -7.45 19.40 -3.69
C SER A 93 -7.13 17.93 -3.53
N SER A 94 -8.05 17.17 -2.92
CA SER A 94 -7.97 15.71 -2.87
C SER A 94 -9.21 15.07 -3.47
N ALA A 95 -9.00 13.90 -4.07
CA ALA A 95 -10.04 12.93 -4.35
C ALA A 95 -10.02 11.82 -3.29
N LYS A 96 -11.15 11.12 -3.14
CA LYS A 96 -11.22 9.90 -2.34
C LYS A 96 -11.04 8.69 -3.26
N LEU A 97 -10.26 7.71 -2.83
CA LEU A 97 -10.14 6.45 -3.56
C LEU A 97 -11.54 5.84 -3.77
N GLN A 98 -11.80 5.38 -4.99
CA GLN A 98 -13.06 4.72 -5.36
C GLN A 98 -12.82 3.23 -5.56
N VAL A 99 -13.74 2.39 -5.07
CA VAL A 99 -13.80 0.95 -5.35
C VAL A 99 -15.22 0.60 -5.74
N GLY A 100 -15.40 -0.08 -6.88
CA GLY A 100 -16.72 -0.48 -7.36
C GLY A 100 -17.66 0.70 -7.63
N GLY A 101 -17.12 1.89 -7.91
CA GLY A 101 -17.89 3.11 -8.18
C GLY A 101 -18.35 3.87 -6.93
N ALA A 102 -17.88 3.51 -5.73
CA ALA A 102 -18.17 4.22 -4.49
C ALA A 102 -16.90 4.55 -3.69
N GLU A 103 -17.01 5.53 -2.79
CA GLU A 103 -15.91 5.90 -1.88
C GLU A 103 -15.45 4.68 -1.09
N TYR A 104 -14.15 4.41 -1.14
CA TYR A 104 -13.55 3.30 -0.42
C TYR A 104 -13.24 3.65 1.03
N ILE A 105 -13.66 2.76 1.92
CA ILE A 105 -13.31 2.76 3.34
C ILE A 105 -12.79 1.36 3.64
N VAL A 106 -11.55 1.24 4.13
CA VAL A 106 -10.96 -0.06 4.45
C VAL A 106 -11.69 -0.72 5.62
N GLY A 107 -11.90 -2.04 5.48
CA GLY A 107 -12.43 -2.90 6.52
C GLY A 107 -13.82 -2.52 7.00
N VAL A 108 -14.15 -2.96 8.22
CA VAL A 108 -15.42 -2.64 8.87
C VAL A 108 -15.25 -1.44 9.81
N ASN A 109 -16.27 -0.59 9.91
CA ASN A 109 -16.30 0.54 10.86
C ASN A 109 -15.14 1.53 10.73
N SER A 110 -14.67 1.85 9.50
CA SER A 110 -13.67 2.91 9.28
C SER A 110 -12.33 2.65 10.00
N SER A 111 -11.70 1.52 9.69
CA SER A 111 -10.66 0.92 10.53
C SER A 111 -9.23 1.36 10.21
N ARG A 112 -8.94 2.66 10.04
CA ARG A 112 -7.59 3.21 9.75
C ARG A 112 -6.87 2.63 8.51
N ALA A 113 -6.78 3.39 7.43
CA ALA A 113 -6.08 2.94 6.23
C ALA A 113 -4.57 3.19 6.28
N ALA A 114 -3.79 2.18 5.89
CA ALA A 114 -2.36 2.29 5.62
C ALA A 114 -2.06 1.72 4.22
N PRO A 115 -2.10 2.55 3.17
CA PRO A 115 -1.89 2.11 1.79
C PRO A 115 -0.43 1.73 1.52
N ARG A 116 -0.22 0.83 0.57
CA ARG A 116 1.04 0.52 -0.09
C ARG A 116 0.79 0.20 -1.55
N ILE A 117 1.54 0.86 -2.45
CA ILE A 117 1.45 0.64 -3.89
C ILE A 117 2.51 -0.37 -4.29
N TYR A 118 2.11 -1.38 -5.08
CA TYR A 118 3.00 -2.44 -5.56
C TYR A 118 2.33 -3.22 -6.70
N ASP A 119 3.09 -3.75 -7.66
CA ASP A 119 2.57 -4.69 -8.67
C ASP A 119 2.43 -6.10 -8.06
N TRP A 120 1.35 -6.27 -7.29
CA TRP A 120 1.16 -7.45 -6.45
C TRP A 120 0.90 -8.70 -7.27
N ASN A 121 0.20 -8.62 -8.39
CA ASN A 121 -0.06 -9.77 -9.25
C ASN A 121 1.00 -9.96 -10.37
N GLN A 122 2.01 -9.08 -10.48
CA GLN A 122 3.03 -9.10 -11.55
C GLN A 122 2.45 -8.93 -12.97
N ASP A 123 1.36 -8.16 -13.12
CA ASP A 123 0.77 -7.86 -14.43
C ASP A 123 1.32 -6.57 -15.06
N GLY A 124 2.25 -5.90 -14.38
CA GLY A 124 2.85 -4.63 -14.81
C GLY A 124 2.03 -3.40 -14.43
N LYS A 125 0.93 -3.57 -13.69
CA LYS A 125 0.12 -2.47 -13.16
C LYS A 125 0.38 -2.28 -11.67
N LYS A 126 0.27 -1.03 -11.24
CA LYS A 126 0.29 -0.70 -9.82
C LYS A 126 -1.01 -1.14 -9.18
N ASP A 127 -0.93 -2.11 -8.27
CA ASP A 127 -2.03 -2.48 -7.39
C ASP A 127 -1.92 -1.73 -6.07
N LEU A 128 -2.95 -1.87 -5.23
CA LEU A 128 -2.98 -1.29 -3.90
C LEU A 128 -3.16 -2.37 -2.83
N LEU A 129 -2.24 -2.40 -1.89
CA LEU A 129 -2.37 -3.12 -0.63
C LEU A 129 -2.74 -2.13 0.48
N VAL A 130 -3.65 -2.49 1.37
CA VAL A 130 -4.10 -1.61 2.44
C VAL A 130 -4.14 -2.36 3.76
N GLY A 131 -3.31 -1.94 4.71
CA GLY A 131 -3.41 -2.40 6.10
C GLY A 131 -4.53 -1.70 6.85
N ASP A 132 -5.15 -2.40 7.79
CA ASP A 132 -6.18 -1.88 8.69
C ASP A 132 -5.82 -1.94 10.19
N TYR A 133 -6.68 -1.39 11.03
CA TYR A 133 -6.60 -1.35 12.49
C TYR A 133 -6.73 -2.72 13.15
N TYR A 134 -7.44 -3.65 12.51
CA TYR A 134 -7.66 -5.00 12.99
C TYR A 134 -6.55 -5.97 12.58
N GLY A 135 -5.53 -5.49 11.87
CA GLY A 135 -4.34 -6.24 11.46
C GLY A 135 -4.49 -6.92 10.11
N TYR A 136 -5.61 -6.77 9.41
CA TYR A 136 -5.81 -7.37 8.09
C TYR A 136 -5.13 -6.54 7.01
N VAL A 137 -4.66 -7.22 5.97
CA VAL A 137 -4.19 -6.61 4.73
C VAL A 137 -5.19 -6.89 3.62
N TYR A 138 -5.62 -5.84 2.94
CA TYR A 138 -6.53 -5.90 1.79
C TYR A 138 -5.74 -5.71 0.51
N TYR A 139 -6.16 -6.41 -0.54
CA TYR A 139 -5.69 -6.29 -1.91
C TYR A 139 -6.79 -5.70 -2.78
N LEU A 140 -6.40 -4.68 -3.54
CA LEU A 140 -7.22 -4.06 -4.56
C LEU A 140 -6.44 -4.14 -5.88
N GLN A 141 -6.90 -5.02 -6.78
CA GLN A 141 -6.31 -5.15 -8.11
C GLN A 141 -6.67 -3.93 -8.98
N ASN A 142 -5.66 -3.35 -9.61
CA ASN A 142 -5.87 -2.36 -10.65
C ASN A 142 -6.25 -3.03 -11.98
N VAL A 143 -7.54 -3.04 -12.28
CA VAL A 143 -8.05 -3.55 -13.56
C VAL A 143 -7.97 -2.51 -14.69
N GLY A 144 -7.67 -1.26 -14.35
CA GLY A 144 -7.48 -0.14 -15.27
C GLY A 144 -6.07 -0.09 -15.88
N THR A 145 -5.47 1.10 -15.87
CA THR A 145 -4.09 1.34 -16.34
C THR A 145 -3.24 1.95 -15.23
N ASN A 146 -1.93 2.09 -15.43
CA ASN A 146 -1.08 2.82 -14.49
C ASN A 146 -1.41 4.31 -14.41
N ASN A 147 -1.93 4.91 -15.48
CA ASN A 147 -2.24 6.35 -15.51
C ASN A 147 -3.67 6.64 -15.03
N ALA A 148 -4.52 5.62 -15.03
CA ALA A 148 -5.90 5.69 -14.58
C ALA A 148 -6.25 4.38 -13.87
N PRO A 149 -5.83 4.21 -12.60
CA PRO A 149 -6.11 3.00 -11.85
C PRO A 149 -7.61 2.86 -11.56
N VAL A 150 -8.12 1.65 -11.74
CA VAL A 150 -9.53 1.30 -11.47
C VAL A 150 -9.55 0.08 -10.58
N PHE A 151 -10.26 0.17 -9.47
CA PHE A 151 -10.43 -0.92 -8.50
C PHE A 151 -11.89 -1.32 -8.42
N ASN A 152 -12.20 -2.57 -8.73
CA ASN A 152 -13.58 -3.08 -8.68
C ASN A 152 -13.91 -3.70 -7.33
N THR A 153 -12.95 -4.39 -6.72
CA THR A 153 -13.12 -5.11 -5.45
C THR A 153 -12.00 -4.76 -4.47
N SER A 154 -12.24 -5.07 -3.19
CA SER A 154 -11.26 -5.06 -2.12
C SER A 154 -11.41 -6.36 -1.34
N GLU A 155 -10.35 -7.13 -1.28
CA GLU A 155 -10.38 -8.49 -0.73
C GLU A 155 -9.27 -8.65 0.29
N LYS A 156 -9.49 -9.46 1.33
CA LYS A 156 -8.40 -9.74 2.28
C LYS A 156 -7.41 -10.67 1.62
N LEU A 157 -6.11 -10.40 1.78
CA LEU A 157 -5.10 -11.41 1.50
C LEU A 157 -5.32 -12.61 2.41
N LEU A 158 -5.15 -13.83 1.90
CA LEU A 158 -5.40 -15.08 2.63
C LEU A 158 -4.14 -15.93 2.76
N LEU A 159 -3.83 -16.48 3.92
CA LEU A 159 -2.79 -17.50 4.06
C LEU A 159 -3.09 -18.75 3.21
N LEU A 160 -2.11 -19.67 3.13
CA LEU A 160 -2.23 -20.91 2.33
C LEU A 160 -3.43 -21.79 2.73
N ASP A 161 -3.87 -21.71 3.98
CA ASP A 161 -5.04 -22.41 4.50
C ASP A 161 -6.36 -21.66 4.24
N SER A 162 -6.34 -20.63 3.37
CA SER A 162 -7.47 -19.76 3.03
C SER A 162 -7.99 -18.91 4.19
N THR A 163 -7.28 -18.83 5.31
CA THR A 163 -7.64 -17.90 6.39
C THR A 163 -7.12 -16.49 6.09
N PRO A 164 -7.82 -15.41 6.46
CA PRO A 164 -7.31 -14.07 6.21
C PRO A 164 -5.97 -13.80 6.88
N LEU A 165 -5.00 -13.32 6.11
CA LEU A 165 -3.74 -12.79 6.61
C LEU A 165 -4.04 -11.66 7.59
N ARG A 166 -3.51 -11.83 8.80
CA ARG A 166 -3.75 -10.90 9.89
C ARG A 166 -2.52 -10.80 10.77
N TYR A 167 -2.07 -9.58 11.03
CA TYR A 167 -1.17 -9.30 12.15
C TYR A 167 -1.91 -9.60 13.46
N LEU A 168 -1.37 -10.51 14.25
CA LEU A 168 -1.95 -10.88 15.53
C LEU A 168 -1.19 -10.19 16.65
N ASP A 169 -1.93 -9.52 17.53
CA ASP A 169 -1.39 -8.94 18.75
C ASP A 169 -2.11 -9.53 19.95
N SER A 170 -1.44 -10.43 20.66
CA SER A 170 -1.94 -11.01 21.90
C SER A 170 -1.58 -10.17 23.13
N GLU A 171 -0.83 -9.08 22.96
CA GLU A 171 -0.34 -8.21 24.02
C GLU A 171 -0.96 -6.81 23.91
N TYR A 172 -0.95 -6.03 24.99
CA TYR A 172 -1.32 -4.59 25.02
C TYR A 172 -2.60 -4.18 24.27
N GLY A 173 -3.77 -4.53 24.82
CA GLY A 173 -5.04 -3.92 24.44
C GLY A 173 -5.62 -4.35 23.09
N ASN A 174 -5.03 -5.36 22.43
CA ASN A 174 -5.54 -5.97 21.20
C ASN A 174 -5.80 -4.93 20.09
N THR A 175 -4.79 -4.09 19.81
CA THR A 175 -4.84 -3.13 18.70
C THR A 175 -3.81 -3.52 17.64
N PRO A 176 -4.00 -4.68 16.97
CA PRO A 176 -2.98 -5.31 16.14
C PRO A 176 -2.40 -4.32 15.13
N ARG A 177 -3.27 -3.66 14.35
CA ARG A 177 -2.92 -2.77 13.25
C ARG A 177 -2.01 -3.46 12.22
N SER A 178 -2.06 -3.01 10.98
CA SER A 178 -1.13 -3.47 9.97
C SER A 178 -0.65 -2.27 9.18
N ARG A 179 0.67 -2.10 9.17
CA ARG A 179 1.38 -1.27 8.20
C ARG A 179 2.35 -2.20 7.52
N LEU A 180 2.23 -2.33 6.20
CA LEU A 180 3.00 -3.30 5.45
C LEU A 180 4.07 -2.63 4.59
N ASP A 181 5.13 -3.38 4.36
CA ASP A 181 6.05 -3.17 3.25
C ASP A 181 6.15 -4.46 2.44
N VAL A 182 6.49 -4.32 1.16
CA VAL A 182 6.62 -5.42 0.22
C VAL A 182 8.07 -5.47 -0.27
N THR A 183 8.73 -6.61 -0.07
CA THR A 183 10.11 -6.84 -0.50
C THR A 183 10.35 -8.33 -0.65
N ASP A 184 11.31 -8.72 -1.48
CA ASP A 184 11.88 -10.07 -1.39
C ASP A 184 12.81 -10.08 -0.18
N TRP A 185 12.37 -10.69 0.94
CA TRP A 185 13.10 -10.62 2.21
C TRP A 185 14.13 -11.74 2.33
N ASN A 186 13.90 -12.87 1.66
CA ASN A 186 14.75 -14.06 1.72
C ASN A 186 15.53 -14.32 0.42
N ASP A 187 15.52 -13.38 -0.54
CA ASP A 187 16.15 -13.45 -1.85
C ASP A 187 15.70 -14.67 -2.68
N ASP A 188 14.43 -15.09 -2.54
CA ASP A 188 13.87 -16.24 -3.26
C ASP A 188 13.18 -15.89 -4.60
N GLY A 189 13.17 -14.61 -4.96
CA GLY A 189 12.57 -14.07 -6.17
C GLY A 189 11.07 -13.80 -6.05
N TYR A 190 10.47 -13.96 -4.86
CA TYR A 190 9.07 -13.65 -4.62
C TYR A 190 8.90 -12.50 -3.62
N ALA A 191 7.83 -11.73 -3.81
CA ALA A 191 7.49 -10.63 -2.93
C ALA A 191 6.93 -11.17 -1.59
N ASP A 192 7.63 -10.87 -0.50
CA ASP A 192 7.20 -11.10 0.88
C ASP A 192 6.52 -9.86 1.47
N LEU A 193 5.83 -10.05 2.59
CA LEU A 193 5.26 -8.95 3.38
C LEU A 193 5.95 -8.83 4.72
N ILE A 194 6.41 -7.62 5.03
CA ILE A 194 6.83 -7.23 6.39
C ILE A 194 5.73 -6.36 6.96
N VAL A 195 5.08 -6.81 8.02
CA VAL A 195 3.92 -6.14 8.62
C VAL A 195 4.25 -5.70 10.04
N GLY A 196 4.23 -4.39 10.27
CA GLY A 196 4.35 -3.78 11.59
C GLY A 196 3.01 -3.58 12.28
N GLY A 197 2.97 -3.85 13.58
CA GLY A 197 1.79 -3.69 14.43
C GLY A 197 1.84 -2.50 15.39
N GLY A 198 0.74 -2.28 16.10
CA GLY A 198 0.60 -1.22 17.12
C GLY A 198 1.50 -1.37 18.34
N ASN A 199 2.03 -2.59 18.57
CA ASN A 199 2.94 -2.93 19.65
C ASN A 199 4.43 -2.71 19.29
N GLY A 200 4.72 -2.19 18.10
CA GLY A 200 6.09 -1.90 17.64
C GLY A 200 6.90 -3.13 17.19
N LYS A 201 6.29 -4.32 17.14
CA LYS A 201 6.91 -5.52 16.58
C LYS A 201 6.60 -5.65 15.07
N LEU A 202 7.37 -6.50 14.41
CA LEU A 202 7.20 -6.87 13.00
C LEU A 202 6.83 -8.36 12.91
N MET A 203 5.97 -8.69 11.94
CA MET A 203 5.72 -10.04 11.47
C MET A 203 6.12 -10.12 9.99
N VAL A 204 6.83 -11.18 9.62
CA VAL A 204 7.20 -11.45 8.23
C VAL A 204 6.34 -12.58 7.70
N PHE A 205 5.68 -12.36 6.56
CA PHE A 205 4.94 -13.37 5.82
C PHE A 205 5.72 -13.66 4.55
N THR A 206 6.42 -14.79 4.54
CA THR A 206 7.20 -15.20 3.38
C THR A 206 6.34 -15.92 2.36
N ALA A 207 6.67 -15.67 1.12
CA ALA A 207 6.08 -16.18 -0.06
C ALA A 207 6.82 -17.50 -0.40
N ALA A 208 6.20 -18.68 -0.33
CA ALA A 208 6.82 -19.95 -0.80
C ALA A 208 6.72 -20.28 -2.33
N PRO A 209 7.82 -20.54 -3.08
CA PRO A 209 7.75 -20.97 -4.49
C PRO A 209 6.83 -22.19 -4.72
N GLU A 210 6.16 -22.24 -5.87
CA GLU A 210 5.43 -23.44 -6.33
C GLU A 210 6.36 -24.67 -6.39
N PRO A 211 5.87 -25.89 -6.05
CA PRO A 211 4.54 -26.37 -6.40
C PRO A 211 3.65 -26.61 -5.18
N ALA A 212 2.41 -26.11 -5.19
CA ALA A 212 1.34 -26.81 -4.50
C ALA A 212 1.07 -28.07 -5.32
N SER A 213 1.73 -29.17 -5.02
CA SER A 213 1.41 -30.47 -5.61
C SER A 213 -0.04 -30.84 -5.30
N LEU A 214 -0.98 -30.49 -6.18
CA LEU A 214 -2.09 -31.38 -6.43
C LEU A 214 -1.50 -32.58 -7.17
N ILE A 215 -1.45 -33.72 -6.50
CA ILE A 215 -1.45 -35.00 -7.19
C ILE A 215 -2.72 -34.99 -8.06
N LEU A 216 -2.55 -34.73 -9.36
CA LEU A 216 -3.58 -34.88 -10.36
C LEU A 216 -3.75 -36.38 -10.64
N PHE A 217 -4.82 -36.99 -10.13
CA PHE A 217 -5.32 -38.20 -10.76
C PHE A 217 -6.06 -37.79 -12.04
N ILE A 218 -5.48 -38.11 -13.20
CA ILE A 218 -6.17 -38.05 -14.48
C ILE A 218 -7.10 -39.26 -14.56
N ILE A 219 -8.41 -39.01 -14.62
CA ILE A 219 -9.36 -39.87 -15.33
C ILE A 219 -10.27 -38.97 -16.18
N GLY A 220 -10.20 -39.14 -17.50
CA GLY A 220 -11.22 -38.65 -18.43
C GLY A 220 -10.92 -37.29 -19.08
N SER A 221 -10.45 -37.37 -20.33
CA SER A 221 -10.44 -36.36 -21.41
C SER A 221 -11.23 -35.06 -21.20
N GLY A 222 -10.52 -33.97 -20.94
CA GLY A 222 -11.01 -32.60 -21.10
C GLY A 222 -9.89 -31.59 -20.84
N ILE A 223 -9.35 -30.99 -21.90
CA ILE A 223 -8.42 -29.86 -21.80
C ILE A 223 -9.27 -28.60 -21.61
N LEU A 224 -9.17 -27.96 -20.45
CA LEU A 224 -9.61 -26.56 -20.26
C LEU A 224 -8.37 -25.67 -20.22
N GLY A 225 -8.36 -24.62 -21.05
CA GLY A 225 -7.28 -23.63 -21.07
C GLY A 225 -7.24 -22.83 -19.77
N LEU A 226 -6.08 -22.86 -19.10
CA LEU A 226 -5.80 -22.07 -17.90
C LEU A 226 -5.23 -20.71 -18.31
N SER A 227 -6.00 -19.64 -18.12
CA SER A 227 -5.44 -18.29 -18.05
C SER A 227 -4.67 -18.16 -16.73
N LYS A 228 -3.35 -18.07 -16.83
CA LYS A 228 -2.37 -17.55 -15.85
C LYS A 228 -2.84 -17.53 -14.38
N LEU A 229 -2.86 -18.69 -13.73
CA LEU A 229 -2.86 -18.76 -12.27
C LEU A 229 -1.41 -18.71 -11.79
N ARG A 230 -0.99 -17.53 -11.33
CA ARG A 230 0.10 -17.38 -10.35
C ARG A 230 -0.20 -16.19 -9.46
N LYS A 231 -0.55 -16.45 -8.20
CA LYS A 231 0.20 -15.97 -7.02
C LYS A 231 -0.50 -16.38 -5.73
N LYS A 232 0.36 -16.80 -4.81
CA LYS A 232 0.21 -16.88 -3.34
C LYS A 232 -0.83 -15.93 -2.77
N PHE A 233 -1.48 -16.45 -1.74
CA PHE A 233 -2.62 -15.86 -1.04
C PHE A 233 -3.87 -15.88 -1.93
N MET A 234 -4.73 -16.90 -1.75
CA MET A 234 -5.92 -17.07 -2.59
C MET A 234 -6.81 -15.83 -2.47
N LEU A 235 -7.21 -15.24 -3.60
CA LEU A 235 -8.38 -14.38 -3.67
C LEU A 235 -9.59 -15.31 -3.76
N THR A 236 -10.64 -15.05 -2.99
CA THR A 236 -11.87 -15.86 -3.10
C THR A 236 -12.57 -15.49 -4.40
N ASP A 237 -12.49 -16.36 -5.41
CA ASP A 237 -13.41 -16.32 -6.53
C ASP A 237 -14.83 -16.58 -5.98
N ASN A 238 -15.71 -15.58 -6.09
CA ASN A 238 -17.17 -15.75 -5.85
C ASN A 238 -17.85 -16.27 -7.11
#